data_AF-A0A1G5HP71-F1
#
_entry.id   AF-A0A1G5HP71-F1
#
_cell.length_a   1.000
_cell.length_b   1.000
_cell.length_c   1.000
_cell.angle_alpha   90.00
_cell.angle_beta   90.00
_cell.angle_gamma   90.00
#
_symmetry.space_group_name_H-M   'P 1'
#
loop_
_entity.id
_entity.type
_entity.pdbx_description
1 polymer ?
#
loop_
_entity_poly.entity_id
_entity_poly.type
_entity_poly.pdbx_seq_one_letter_code
_entity_poly.pdbx_strand_id
1 'polypeptide(L)'
;MSDCKKLHPTMTFGDRECVIFDGAIHPQWQEAASQKGFEIIARILDRYHLGLRHHACGRDMICKLFTLRTAIPLCPHCLEDRRRELCDAAGVTFLAPARPHYFRIQLSCGHEVERQQEFLERVRAGKTEIRCDACLEARLEAAAGGRGWTLLGPDPKGDRNYRLYGHECGHTQRVAIVNMQTGRFTCHACSDTWTNDPSFIYLMRFILRSGRIATKVGFSRNPASRLRYQLVMDLEQNAQLLRVIPVPTGHQAICYEKRLHVNLRKLFPGAVLDRAEFEGEVRVLSELYCASIEPEIMALLDDIELRVKSLAKRAAKLARRSAQQDARRASNRQRRKRSGGSAKAG
;
A
#
# COMPACT_ATOMS: atom_id res chain seq x y z
N MET A 1 2.14 54.18 -54.73
CA MET A 1 1.61 54.81 -53.51
C MET A 1 1.69 53.77 -52.41
N SER A 2 2.80 53.77 -51.68
CA SER A 2 3.10 52.78 -50.64
C SER A 2 2.37 53.18 -49.36
N ASP A 3 1.48 52.32 -48.89
CA ASP A 3 0.84 52.43 -47.58
C ASP A 3 1.91 52.47 -46.49
N CYS A 4 2.12 53.66 -45.93
CA CYS A 4 2.96 53.89 -44.77
C CYS A 4 2.22 53.32 -43.56
N LYS A 5 2.52 52.06 -43.19
CA LYS A 5 2.03 51.45 -41.95
C LYS A 5 2.41 52.36 -40.78
N LYS A 6 1.41 53.02 -40.18
CA LYS A 6 1.58 53.77 -38.93
C LYS A 6 2.08 52.79 -37.87
N LEU A 7 3.36 52.88 -37.52
CA LEU A 7 3.92 52.20 -36.35
C LEU A 7 3.31 52.86 -35.12
N HIS A 8 2.39 52.15 -34.47
CA HIS A 8 1.89 52.58 -33.17
C HIS A 8 2.97 52.30 -32.12
N PRO A 9 3.28 53.27 -31.23
CA PRO A 9 4.28 53.04 -30.19
C PRO A 9 3.84 51.91 -29.27
N THR A 10 4.78 51.07 -28.86
CA THR A 10 4.53 49.92 -27.98
C THR A 10 5.29 50.06 -26.66
N MET A 11 4.80 49.39 -25.63
CA MET A 11 5.44 49.28 -24.31
C MET A 11 5.35 47.84 -23.82
N THR A 12 6.37 47.39 -23.09
CA THR A 12 6.47 46.02 -22.59
C THR A 12 6.06 45.93 -21.13
N PHE A 13 5.18 44.99 -20.80
CA PHE A 13 4.72 44.69 -19.45
C PHE A 13 4.92 43.21 -19.16
N GLY A 14 5.99 42.86 -18.44
CA GLY A 14 6.44 41.47 -18.33
C GLY A 14 6.84 40.92 -19.70
N ASP A 15 6.27 39.77 -20.10
CA ASP A 15 6.53 39.16 -21.41
C ASP A 15 5.59 39.65 -22.52
N ARG A 16 4.78 40.69 -22.25
CA ARG A 16 3.75 41.17 -23.17
C ARG A 16 4.06 42.55 -23.73
N GLU A 17 4.24 42.61 -25.04
CA GLU A 17 4.24 43.87 -25.78
C GLU A 17 2.81 44.39 -25.95
N CYS A 18 2.59 45.66 -25.59
CA CYS A 18 1.29 46.31 -25.62
C CYS A 18 1.36 47.59 -26.45
N VAL A 19 0.41 47.77 -27.35
CA VAL A 19 0.25 49.02 -28.12
C VAL A 19 -0.21 50.14 -27.19
N ILE A 20 0.44 51.30 -27.25
CA ILE A 20 -0.01 52.50 -26.54
C ILE A 20 -1.28 53.01 -27.22
N PHE A 21 -2.33 53.19 -26.43
CA PHE A 21 -3.57 53.80 -26.88
C PHE A 21 -3.44 55.32 -26.77
N ASP A 22 -3.56 56.01 -27.90
CA ASP A 22 -3.53 57.46 -27.94
C ASP A 22 -4.81 58.04 -27.33
N GLY A 23 -4.70 58.54 -26.11
CA GLY A 23 -5.81 59.14 -25.39
C GLY A 23 -5.36 59.78 -24.08
N ALA A 24 -6.06 60.85 -23.68
CA ALA A 24 -5.74 61.56 -22.45
C ALA A 24 -5.85 60.65 -21.22
N ILE A 25 -4.89 60.79 -20.29
CA ILE A 25 -4.97 60.29 -18.92
C ILE A 25 -5.53 61.44 -18.07
N HIS A 26 -6.73 61.26 -17.52
CA HIS A 26 -7.36 62.33 -16.74
C HIS A 26 -6.67 62.50 -15.37
N PRO A 27 -6.51 63.74 -14.85
CA PRO A 27 -5.89 63.99 -13.54
C PRO A 27 -6.50 63.20 -12.38
N GLN A 28 -7.83 63.09 -12.36
CA GLN A 28 -8.56 62.27 -11.38
C GLN A 28 -8.16 60.78 -11.38
N TRP A 29 -7.71 60.24 -12.53
CA TRP A 29 -7.23 58.85 -12.60
C TRP A 29 -5.82 58.74 -12.02
N GLN A 30 -4.95 59.72 -12.28
CA GLN A 30 -3.62 59.77 -11.68
C GLN A 30 -3.70 59.89 -10.16
N GLU A 31 -4.58 60.77 -9.66
CA GLU A 31 -4.80 60.92 -8.22
C GLU A 31 -5.33 59.61 -7.60
N ALA A 32 -6.32 58.98 -8.23
CA ALA A 32 -6.86 57.70 -7.76
C ALA A 32 -5.82 56.56 -7.78
N ALA A 33 -4.93 56.54 -8.78
CA ALA A 33 -3.82 55.59 -8.83
C ALA A 33 -2.83 55.85 -7.70
N SER A 34 -2.42 57.11 -7.52
CA SER A 34 -1.42 57.49 -6.51
C SER A 34 -1.91 57.18 -5.09
N GLN A 35 -3.17 57.51 -4.78
CA GLN A 35 -3.82 57.15 -3.50
C GLN A 35 -3.84 55.64 -3.24
N LYS A 36 -3.86 54.82 -4.31
CA LYS A 36 -3.87 53.35 -4.24
C LYS A 36 -2.46 52.74 -4.33
N GLY A 37 -1.41 53.56 -4.40
CA GLY A 37 -0.02 53.09 -4.46
C GLY A 37 0.51 52.84 -5.88
N PHE A 38 -0.08 53.47 -6.90
CA PHE A 38 0.29 53.26 -8.30
C PHE A 38 0.48 54.59 -9.07
N GLU A 39 1.31 54.55 -10.10
CA GLU A 39 1.45 55.62 -11.10
C GLU A 39 0.89 55.12 -12.45
N ILE A 40 0.09 55.92 -13.15
CA ILE A 40 -0.33 55.58 -14.52
C ILE A 40 0.78 56.03 -15.48
N ILE A 41 1.38 55.06 -16.17
CA ILE A 41 2.46 55.31 -17.14
C ILE A 41 1.90 55.59 -18.53
N ALA A 42 0.87 54.81 -18.93
CA ALA A 42 0.27 54.91 -20.25
C ALA A 42 -1.14 54.31 -20.28
N ARG A 43 -1.92 54.68 -21.30
CA ARG A 43 -3.08 53.89 -21.75
C ARG A 43 -2.58 52.90 -22.78
N ILE A 44 -3.02 51.65 -22.69
CA ILE A 44 -2.48 50.54 -23.50
C ILE A 44 -3.61 49.65 -23.98
N LEU A 45 -3.39 48.87 -25.05
CA LEU A 45 -4.35 47.95 -25.68
C LEU A 45 -5.60 48.63 -26.27
N ASP A 46 -6.36 49.33 -25.45
CA ASP A 46 -7.58 50.05 -25.81
C ASP A 46 -7.87 51.19 -24.80
N ARG A 47 -9.04 51.81 -24.92
CA ARG A 47 -9.47 52.91 -24.04
C ARG A 47 -9.67 52.51 -22.56
N TYR A 48 -9.72 51.22 -22.24
CA TYR A 48 -10.07 50.68 -20.93
C TYR A 48 -8.89 50.05 -20.18
N HIS A 49 -7.70 49.89 -20.78
CA HIS A 49 -6.55 49.34 -20.08
C HIS A 49 -5.49 50.42 -19.82
N LEU A 50 -4.91 50.35 -18.63
CA LEU A 50 -3.87 51.24 -18.12
C LEU A 50 -2.64 50.40 -17.84
N GLY A 51 -1.48 50.93 -18.22
CA GLY A 51 -0.19 50.51 -17.68
C GLY A 51 0.06 51.25 -16.38
N LEU A 52 0.22 50.51 -15.28
CA LEU A 52 0.47 51.04 -13.95
C LEU A 52 1.86 50.64 -13.46
N ARG A 53 2.58 51.54 -12.80
CA ARG A 53 3.77 51.23 -12.01
C ARG A 53 3.40 51.15 -10.54
N HIS A 54 3.71 50.05 -9.87
CA HIS A 54 3.45 49.93 -8.44
C HIS A 54 4.55 50.63 -7.63
N HIS A 55 4.19 51.54 -6.72
CA HIS A 55 5.19 52.30 -5.96
C HIS A 55 6.06 51.42 -5.06
N ALA A 56 5.48 50.40 -4.42
CA ALA A 56 6.23 49.61 -3.45
C ALA A 56 7.25 48.65 -4.08
N CYS A 57 6.99 48.14 -5.29
CA CYS A 57 7.92 47.21 -5.96
C CYS A 57 8.53 47.72 -7.26
N GLY A 58 8.14 48.91 -7.72
CA GLY A 58 8.65 49.54 -8.94
C GLY A 58 8.28 48.86 -10.27
N ARG A 59 7.59 47.71 -10.24
CA ARG A 59 7.29 46.93 -11.44
C ARG A 59 5.99 47.35 -12.10
N ASP A 60 5.96 47.18 -13.41
CA ASP A 60 4.86 47.61 -14.27
C ASP A 60 3.83 46.48 -14.45
N MET A 61 2.54 46.84 -14.45
CA MET A 61 1.43 45.91 -14.57
C MET A 61 0.31 46.50 -15.44
N ILE A 62 -0.54 45.62 -15.96
CA ILE A 62 -1.73 46.01 -16.71
C ILE A 62 -2.94 45.98 -15.77
N CYS A 63 -3.73 47.04 -15.77
CA CYS A 63 -4.97 47.14 -15.00
C CYS A 63 -6.11 47.69 -15.88
N LYS A 64 -7.32 47.18 -15.68
CA LYS A 64 -8.51 47.81 -16.28
C LYS A 64 -8.82 49.11 -15.54
N LEU A 65 -9.17 50.15 -16.28
CA LEU A 65 -9.60 51.45 -15.75
C LEU A 65 -10.77 51.29 -14.77
N PHE A 66 -11.72 50.39 -15.05
CA PHE A 66 -12.82 50.10 -14.13
C PHE A 66 -12.31 49.61 -12.77
N THR A 67 -11.36 48.67 -12.74
CA THR A 67 -10.75 48.16 -11.50
C THR A 67 -10.05 49.26 -10.73
N LEU A 68 -9.29 50.13 -11.41
CA LEU A 68 -8.67 51.29 -10.77
C LEU A 68 -9.72 52.23 -10.15
N ARG A 69 -10.90 52.37 -10.74
CA ARG A 69 -11.95 53.25 -10.23
C ARG A 69 -12.74 52.64 -9.08
N THR A 70 -13.01 51.33 -9.09
CA THR A 70 -13.96 50.70 -8.15
C THR A 70 -13.30 49.88 -7.05
N ALA A 71 -12.03 49.51 -7.18
CA ALA A 71 -11.31 48.68 -6.22
C ALA A 71 -9.85 49.12 -6.08
N ILE A 72 -9.10 48.47 -5.18
CA ILE A 72 -7.64 48.60 -5.09
C ILE A 72 -7.03 47.49 -5.96
N PRO A 73 -6.29 47.82 -7.04
CA PRO A 73 -5.61 46.82 -7.85
C PRO A 73 -4.60 46.02 -7.02
N LEU A 74 -4.57 44.70 -7.19
CA LEU A 74 -3.52 43.85 -6.63
C LEU A 74 -2.35 43.79 -7.61
N CYS A 75 -1.15 44.15 -7.16
CA CYS A 75 0.05 44.01 -7.95
C CYS A 75 0.38 42.50 -8.14
N PRO A 76 0.36 41.97 -9.39
CA PRO A 76 0.62 40.55 -9.63
C PRO A 76 2.04 40.16 -9.21
N HIS A 77 3.00 41.07 -9.35
CA HIS A 77 4.40 40.85 -8.97
C HIS A 77 4.56 40.71 -7.45
N CYS A 78 3.98 41.61 -6.66
CA CYS A 78 4.03 41.49 -5.19
C CYS A 78 3.27 40.27 -4.69
N LEU A 79 2.20 39.87 -5.38
CA LEU A 79 1.48 38.65 -5.05
C LEU A 79 2.33 37.41 -5.32
N GLU A 80 3.08 37.39 -6.43
CA GLU A 80 4.01 36.32 -6.75
C GLU A 80 5.18 36.26 -5.77
N ASP A 81 5.81 37.40 -5.47
CA ASP A 81 6.90 37.49 -4.49
C ASP A 81 6.44 36.94 -3.13
N ARG A 82 5.25 37.36 -2.65
CA ARG A 82 4.69 36.84 -1.40
C ARG A 82 4.49 35.32 -1.42
N ARG A 83 4.11 34.74 -2.57
CA ARG A 83 3.96 33.28 -2.72
C ARG A 83 5.30 32.58 -2.69
N ARG A 84 6.31 33.14 -3.37
CA ARG A 84 7.69 32.65 -3.37
C ARG A 84 8.26 32.69 -1.95
N GLU A 85 8.18 33.84 -1.27
CA GLU A 85 8.59 34.01 0.12
C GLU A 85 7.93 32.99 1.07
N LEU A 86 6.62 32.75 0.92
CA LEU A 86 5.93 31.74 1.72
C LEU A 86 6.46 30.32 1.47
N CYS A 87 6.72 29.97 0.21
CA CYS A 87 7.26 28.66 -0.15
C CYS A 87 8.70 28.51 0.34
N ASP A 88 9.55 29.51 0.12
CA ASP A 88 10.94 29.53 0.54
C ASP A 88 11.05 29.41 2.07
N ALA A 89 10.22 30.15 2.80
CA ALA A 89 10.16 30.06 4.27
C ALA A 89 9.56 28.73 4.77
N ALA A 90 8.83 27.99 3.93
CA ALA A 90 8.38 26.63 4.19
C ALA A 90 9.37 25.56 3.69
N GLY A 91 10.52 25.96 3.12
CA GLY A 91 11.57 25.07 2.64
C GLY A 91 11.26 24.36 1.32
N VAL A 92 10.43 24.96 0.46
CA VAL A 92 10.00 24.41 -0.84
C VAL A 92 10.07 25.46 -1.94
N THR A 93 10.24 25.04 -3.19
CA THR A 93 10.31 25.98 -4.32
C THR A 93 8.91 26.20 -4.91
N PHE A 94 8.48 27.46 -5.03
CA PHE A 94 7.26 27.81 -5.74
C PHE A 94 7.43 27.65 -7.26
N LEU A 95 6.55 26.86 -7.90
CA LEU A 95 6.53 26.68 -9.35
C LEU A 95 5.45 27.52 -10.00
N ALA A 96 4.20 27.35 -9.56
CA ALA A 96 3.05 28.03 -10.15
C ALA A 96 1.83 28.03 -9.23
N PRO A 97 0.87 28.96 -9.41
CA PRO A 97 -0.46 28.79 -8.85
C PRO A 97 -1.14 27.58 -9.48
N ALA A 98 -1.92 26.84 -8.69
CA ALA A 98 -2.74 25.74 -9.17
C ALA A 98 -4.23 26.14 -9.09
N ARG A 99 -5.04 25.32 -8.43
CA ARG A 99 -6.44 25.61 -8.09
C ARG A 99 -6.56 26.67 -6.98
N PRO A 100 -7.74 27.30 -6.76
CA PRO A 100 -7.90 28.34 -5.74
C PRO A 100 -7.33 27.92 -4.38
N HIS A 101 -6.44 28.73 -3.81
CA HIS A 101 -5.71 28.49 -2.56
C HIS A 101 -4.69 27.33 -2.59
N TYR A 102 -4.31 26.82 -3.77
CA TYR A 102 -3.26 25.80 -3.92
C TYR A 102 -2.10 26.30 -4.76
N PHE A 103 -0.90 25.83 -4.43
CA PHE A 103 0.32 26.02 -5.19
C PHE A 103 0.84 24.68 -5.70
N ARG A 104 1.41 24.72 -6.91
CA ARG A 104 2.33 23.68 -7.39
C ARG A 104 3.72 24.06 -6.91
N ILE A 105 4.35 23.14 -6.18
CA ILE A 105 5.64 23.35 -5.53
C ILE A 105 6.57 22.19 -5.82
N GLN A 106 7.87 22.44 -5.79
CA GLN A 106 8.90 21.41 -5.77
C GLN A 106 9.42 21.24 -4.34
N LEU A 107 9.44 20.00 -3.87
CA LEU A 107 9.99 19.64 -2.57
C LEU A 107 11.51 19.54 -2.63
N SER A 108 12.19 19.61 -1.48
CA SER A 108 13.66 19.44 -1.39
C SER A 108 14.17 18.10 -1.94
N CYS A 109 13.32 17.08 -1.98
CA CYS A 109 13.60 15.79 -2.60
C CYS A 109 13.46 15.78 -4.14
N GLY A 110 13.14 16.91 -4.77
CA GLY A 110 12.97 17.06 -6.22
C GLY A 110 11.56 16.79 -6.75
N HIS A 111 10.68 16.18 -5.96
CA HIS A 111 9.31 15.85 -6.39
C HIS A 111 8.40 17.08 -6.43
N GLU A 112 7.57 17.16 -7.46
CA GLU A 112 6.51 18.15 -7.58
C GLU A 112 5.21 17.70 -6.91
N VAL A 113 4.58 18.59 -6.14
CA VAL A 113 3.29 18.32 -5.49
C VAL A 113 2.39 19.55 -5.51
N GLU A 114 1.09 19.33 -5.36
CA GLU A 114 0.13 20.40 -5.07
C GLU A 114 -0.17 20.45 -3.57
N ARG A 115 -0.11 21.65 -2.98
CA ARG A 115 -0.42 21.89 -1.56
C ARG A 115 -1.22 23.17 -1.37
N GLN A 116 -2.06 23.17 -0.33
CA GLN A 116 -2.81 24.36 0.07
C GLN A 116 -1.88 25.43 0.65
N GLN A 117 -2.21 26.69 0.43
CA GLN A 117 -1.50 27.82 1.01
C GLN A 117 -1.49 27.77 2.55
N GLU A 118 -2.64 27.52 3.18
CA GLU A 118 -2.76 27.41 4.64
C GLU A 118 -1.89 26.28 5.21
N PHE A 119 -1.70 25.19 4.47
CA PHE A 119 -0.77 24.14 4.87
C PHE A 119 0.67 24.65 4.92
N LEU A 120 1.11 25.41 3.90
CA LEU A 120 2.45 26.00 3.88
C LEU A 120 2.63 27.06 4.96
N GLU A 121 1.59 27.83 5.30
CA GLU A 121 1.63 28.78 6.43
C GLU A 121 1.84 28.05 7.76
N ARG A 122 1.21 26.88 7.96
CA ARG A 122 1.44 26.03 9.14
C ARG A 122 2.85 25.43 9.16
N VAL A 123 3.40 25.06 7.99
CA VAL A 123 4.79 24.59 7.88
C VAL A 123 5.76 25.69 8.25
N ARG A 124 5.60 26.88 7.68
CA ARG A 124 6.40 28.07 8.02
C ARG A 124 6.36 28.38 9.52
N ALA A 125 5.20 28.20 10.16
CA ALA A 125 5.03 28.41 11.60
C ALA A 125 5.58 27.25 12.47
N GLY A 126 6.21 26.23 11.87
CA GLY A 126 6.74 25.06 12.58
C GLY A 126 5.67 24.13 13.17
N LYS A 127 4.39 24.30 12.79
CA LYS A 127 3.28 23.52 13.35
C LYS A 127 3.15 22.13 12.72
N THR A 128 3.70 21.94 11.52
CA THR A 128 3.67 20.68 10.78
C THR A 128 4.85 20.61 9.84
N GLU A 129 5.25 19.39 9.48
CA GLU A 129 6.29 19.15 8.50
C GLU A 129 5.69 18.79 7.13
N ILE A 130 6.44 19.09 6.07
CA ILE A 130 6.09 18.65 4.72
C ILE A 130 6.55 17.22 4.52
N ARG A 131 5.62 16.37 4.07
CA ARG A 131 5.90 14.98 3.70
C ARG A 131 5.71 14.78 2.21
N CYS A 132 6.66 14.07 1.61
CA CYS A 132 6.59 13.62 0.23
C CYS A 132 6.05 12.19 0.20
N ASP A 133 4.88 11.99 -0.41
CA ASP A 133 4.26 10.66 -0.52
C ASP A 133 5.09 9.74 -1.43
N ALA A 134 5.69 10.26 -2.50
CA ALA A 134 6.57 9.51 -3.39
C ALA A 134 7.84 9.01 -2.68
N CYS A 135 8.52 9.87 -1.91
CA CYS A 135 9.67 9.42 -1.10
C CYS A 135 9.26 8.43 -0.01
N LEU A 136 8.09 8.61 0.59
CA LEU A 136 7.58 7.65 1.56
C LEU A 136 7.36 6.29 0.91
N GLU A 137 6.70 6.24 -0.24
CA GLU A 137 6.45 5.02 -0.99
C GLU A 137 7.74 4.34 -1.42
N ALA A 138 8.68 5.07 -2.02
CA ALA A 138 10.01 4.55 -2.38
C ALA A 138 10.76 3.97 -1.17
N ARG A 139 10.69 4.63 0.00
CA ARG A 139 11.29 4.10 1.24
C ARG A 139 10.60 2.83 1.72
N LEU A 140 9.27 2.73 1.59
CA LEU A 140 8.51 1.55 1.96
C LEU A 140 8.80 0.38 1.01
N GLU A 141 8.89 0.64 -0.30
CA GLU A 141 9.30 -0.33 -1.31
C GLU A 141 10.71 -0.84 -1.06
N ALA A 142 11.67 0.06 -0.81
CA ALA A 142 13.05 -0.33 -0.48
C ALA A 142 13.12 -1.17 0.81
N ALA A 143 12.37 -0.79 1.85
CA ALA A 143 12.32 -1.54 3.10
C ALA A 143 11.73 -2.95 2.92
N ALA A 144 10.71 -3.08 2.07
CA ALA A 144 10.09 -4.36 1.72
C ALA A 144 11.03 -5.21 0.86
N GLY A 145 11.60 -4.63 -0.21
CA GLY A 145 12.50 -5.31 -1.14
C GLY A 145 13.74 -5.85 -0.44
N GLY A 146 14.33 -5.07 0.47
CA GLY A 146 15.44 -5.53 1.32
C GLY A 146 15.11 -6.70 2.26
N ARG A 147 13.84 -7.12 2.34
CA ARG A 147 13.35 -8.20 3.18
C ARG A 147 12.61 -9.30 2.40
N GLY A 148 12.67 -9.29 1.06
CA GLY A 148 11.98 -10.29 0.23
C GLY A 148 10.47 -10.06 0.10
N TRP A 149 10.01 -8.82 0.31
CA TRP A 149 8.62 -8.42 0.17
C TRP A 149 8.44 -7.35 -0.92
N THR A 150 7.27 -7.34 -1.54
CA THR A 150 6.85 -6.32 -2.51
C THR A 150 5.71 -5.52 -1.90
N LEU A 151 5.79 -4.19 -1.95
CA LEU A 151 4.66 -3.32 -1.60
C LEU A 151 3.59 -3.45 -2.69
N LEU A 152 2.37 -3.84 -2.32
CA LEU A 152 1.26 -4.00 -3.26
C LEU A 152 0.34 -2.78 -3.28
N GLY A 153 0.29 -2.02 -2.19
CA GLY A 153 -0.53 -0.81 -2.12
C GLY A 153 -0.97 -0.41 -0.71
N PRO A 154 -1.97 0.48 -0.60
CA PRO A 154 -2.54 0.92 0.67
C PRO A 154 -3.23 -0.24 1.41
N ASP A 155 -3.50 -0.05 2.70
CA ASP A 155 -4.27 -1.02 3.47
C ASP A 155 -5.71 -1.13 2.95
N PRO A 156 -6.22 -2.34 2.62
CA PRO A 156 -7.61 -2.54 2.22
C PRO A 156 -8.64 -2.13 3.29
N LYS A 157 -8.23 -2.00 4.56
CA LYS A 157 -9.10 -1.52 5.65
C LYS A 157 -8.98 -0.01 5.90
N GLY A 158 -8.17 0.70 5.12
CA GLY A 158 -7.98 2.15 5.24
C GLY A 158 -7.10 2.59 6.42
N ASP A 159 -6.45 1.68 7.14
CA ASP A 159 -5.54 2.06 8.23
C ASP A 159 -4.22 2.58 7.66
N ARG A 160 -3.93 3.86 7.93
CA ARG A 160 -2.73 4.55 7.44
C ARG A 160 -1.43 3.98 8.02
N ASN A 161 -1.49 3.25 9.13
CA ASN A 161 -0.34 2.62 9.76
C ASN A 161 0.00 1.25 9.14
N TYR A 162 -0.86 0.74 8.26
CA TYR A 162 -0.68 -0.55 7.60
C TYR A 162 -0.53 -0.37 6.09
N ARG A 163 0.10 -1.36 5.46
CA ARG A 163 0.15 -1.51 4.01
C ARG A 163 -0.06 -2.97 3.65
N LEU A 164 -0.46 -3.20 2.41
CA LEU A 164 -0.56 -4.55 1.85
C LEU A 164 0.76 -4.90 1.19
N TYR A 165 1.35 -6.04 1.59
CA TYR A 165 2.59 -6.55 1.02
C TYR A 165 2.40 -7.95 0.46
N GLY A 166 3.15 -8.28 -0.59
CA GLY A 166 3.29 -9.61 -1.16
C GLY A 166 4.65 -10.20 -0.81
N HIS A 167 4.68 -11.43 -0.31
CA HIS A 167 5.91 -12.18 -0.08
C HIS A 167 6.34 -12.90 -1.36
N GLU A 168 7.64 -13.19 -1.49
CA GLU A 168 8.17 -14.04 -2.57
C GLU A 168 7.46 -15.41 -2.70
N CYS A 169 6.91 -15.93 -1.59
CA CYS A 169 6.15 -17.17 -1.61
C CYS A 169 4.71 -17.05 -2.16
N GLY A 170 4.34 -15.86 -2.66
CA GLY A 170 3.02 -15.56 -3.25
C GLY A 170 1.93 -15.20 -2.24
N HIS A 171 2.24 -15.19 -0.94
CA HIS A 171 1.30 -14.78 0.09
C HIS A 171 1.19 -13.27 0.18
N THR A 172 -0.02 -12.76 0.38
CA THR A 172 -0.28 -11.34 0.63
C THR A 172 -0.78 -11.14 2.04
N GLN A 173 -0.24 -10.15 2.75
CA GLN A 173 -0.70 -9.83 4.10
C GLN A 173 -0.56 -8.34 4.41
N ARG A 174 -1.38 -7.92 5.37
CA ARG A 174 -1.29 -6.60 5.98
C ARG A 174 -0.13 -6.62 6.96
N VAL A 175 0.80 -5.67 6.83
CA VAL A 175 1.90 -5.48 7.79
C VAL A 175 1.90 -4.02 8.21
N ALA A 176 2.08 -3.77 9.51
CA ALA A 176 2.27 -2.43 10.01
C ALA A 176 3.58 -1.84 9.43
N ILE A 177 3.57 -0.57 9.03
CA ILE A 177 4.73 0.11 8.44
C ILE A 177 5.96 -0.02 9.35
N VAL A 178 5.77 0.16 10.66
CA VAL A 178 6.85 0.04 11.66
C VAL A 178 7.40 -1.39 11.75
N ASN A 179 6.57 -2.42 11.59
CA ASN A 179 7.01 -3.80 11.62
C ASN A 179 7.80 -4.14 10.35
N MET A 180 7.36 -3.67 9.17
CA MET A 180 8.11 -3.82 7.93
C MET A 180 9.51 -3.17 8.03
N GLN A 181 9.58 -1.97 8.62
CA GLN A 181 10.86 -1.28 8.84
C GLN A 181 11.77 -1.99 9.84
N THR A 182 11.22 -2.50 10.94
CA THR A 182 11.99 -3.15 12.01
C THR A 182 12.27 -4.63 11.74
N GLY A 183 11.60 -5.27 10.77
CA GLY A 183 11.67 -6.71 10.54
C GLY A 183 10.91 -7.55 11.58
N ARG A 184 10.12 -6.94 12.47
CA ARG A 184 9.39 -7.62 13.55
C ARG A 184 8.05 -8.19 13.06
N PHE A 185 8.13 -9.06 12.07
CA PHE A 185 6.98 -9.74 11.50
C PHE A 185 7.45 -10.97 10.73
N THR A 186 6.49 -11.80 10.39
CA THR A 186 6.73 -13.02 9.66
C THR A 186 5.70 -13.20 8.56
N CYS A 187 6.09 -13.87 7.47
CA CYS A 187 5.12 -14.30 6.48
C CYS A 187 4.20 -15.36 7.11
N HIS A 188 2.91 -15.08 7.23
CA HIS A 188 1.95 -16.02 7.82
C HIS A 188 1.84 -17.33 7.03
N ALA A 189 2.25 -17.33 5.77
CA ALA A 189 2.33 -18.55 4.95
C ALA A 189 3.67 -19.29 5.08
N CYS A 190 4.76 -18.60 5.42
CA CYS A 190 6.13 -19.10 5.18
C CYS A 190 7.04 -19.11 6.42
N SER A 191 6.65 -18.50 7.55
CA SER A 191 7.53 -18.42 8.71
C SER A 191 7.54 -19.64 9.61
N ASP A 192 8.75 -20.06 9.94
CA ASP A 192 9.08 -21.17 10.83
C ASP A 192 8.77 -20.86 12.30
N THR A 193 7.66 -21.42 12.77
CA THR A 193 7.62 -22.10 14.07
C THR A 193 6.75 -23.33 13.88
N TRP A 194 7.31 -24.55 13.98
CA TRP A 194 6.59 -25.84 14.01
C TRP A 194 5.78 -26.24 12.76
N THR A 195 5.68 -25.37 11.75
CA THR A 195 4.72 -25.51 10.66
C THR A 195 5.27 -26.10 9.36
N ASN A 196 6.58 -26.29 9.17
CA ASN A 196 7.12 -26.85 7.93
C ASN A 196 7.41 -28.36 7.98
N ASP A 197 7.52 -28.94 9.19
CA ASP A 197 7.68 -30.38 9.34
C ASP A 197 6.40 -31.15 8.96
N PRO A 198 6.52 -32.39 8.46
CA PRO A 198 5.37 -33.28 8.28
C PRO A 198 4.52 -33.35 9.54
N SER A 199 3.21 -33.30 9.35
CA SER A 199 2.23 -33.29 10.43
C SER A 199 1.03 -34.15 10.05
N PHE A 200 0.09 -34.28 10.97
CA PHE A 200 -1.10 -35.08 10.77
C PHE A 200 -2.33 -34.30 11.19
N ILE A 201 -3.42 -34.45 10.46
CA ILE A 201 -4.76 -34.15 10.95
C ILE A 201 -5.33 -35.43 11.53
N TYR A 202 -6.01 -35.33 12.67
CA TYR A 202 -6.57 -36.48 13.34
C TYR A 202 -8.04 -36.28 13.71
N LEU A 203 -8.72 -37.40 13.90
CA LEU A 203 -10.00 -37.49 14.60
C LEU A 203 -9.82 -38.42 15.80
N MET A 204 -10.21 -37.94 16.98
CA MET A 204 -10.20 -38.69 18.23
C MET A 204 -11.61 -38.75 18.82
N ARG A 205 -11.90 -39.81 19.58
CA ARG A 205 -13.13 -39.99 20.35
C ARG A 205 -12.81 -40.12 21.83
N PHE A 206 -13.66 -39.57 22.67
CA PHE A 206 -13.59 -39.64 24.13
C PHE A 206 -14.96 -40.11 24.65
N ILE A 207 -14.95 -41.03 25.61
CA ILE A 207 -16.13 -41.32 26.43
C ILE A 207 -15.94 -40.54 27.73
N LEU A 208 -16.82 -39.59 27.97
CA LEU A 208 -16.82 -38.76 29.18
C LEU A 208 -17.42 -39.55 30.36
N ARG A 209 -17.16 -39.13 31.60
CA ARG A 209 -17.69 -39.77 32.82
C ARG A 209 -19.22 -39.77 32.85
N SER A 210 -19.85 -38.81 32.19
CA SER A 210 -21.30 -38.75 31.98
C SER A 210 -21.85 -39.85 31.06
N GLY A 211 -20.98 -40.66 30.43
CA GLY A 211 -21.34 -41.60 29.37
C GLY A 211 -21.49 -40.94 27.99
N ARG A 212 -21.41 -39.60 27.92
CA ARG A 212 -21.49 -38.87 26.65
C ARG A 212 -20.25 -39.13 25.79
N ILE A 213 -20.47 -39.32 24.50
CA ILE A 213 -19.39 -39.52 23.53
C ILE A 213 -19.07 -38.19 22.83
N ALA A 214 -17.81 -37.79 22.93
CA ALA A 214 -17.28 -36.57 22.33
C ALA A 214 -16.24 -36.90 21.26
N THR A 215 -16.17 -36.09 20.21
CA THR A 215 -15.15 -36.21 19.16
C THR A 215 -14.32 -34.94 19.05
N LYS A 216 -13.03 -35.10 18.73
CA LYS A 216 -12.10 -34.00 18.49
C LYS A 216 -11.42 -34.16 17.16
N VAL A 217 -11.51 -33.12 16.35
CA VAL A 217 -10.58 -32.89 15.24
C VAL A 217 -9.46 -31.97 15.71
N GLY A 218 -8.26 -32.21 15.20
CA GLY A 218 -7.10 -31.37 15.46
C GLY A 218 -5.93 -31.76 14.57
N PHE A 219 -4.78 -31.14 14.80
CA PHE A 219 -3.52 -31.51 14.15
C PHE A 219 -2.38 -31.70 15.14
N SER A 220 -1.41 -32.54 14.78
CA SER A 220 -0.20 -32.79 15.58
C SER A 220 0.87 -33.49 14.74
N ARG A 221 2.15 -33.30 15.09
CA ARG A 221 3.25 -34.12 14.58
C ARG A 221 3.20 -35.57 15.07
N ASN A 222 2.58 -35.80 16.23
CA ASN A 222 2.39 -37.12 16.81
C ASN A 222 1.01 -37.20 17.48
N PRO A 223 -0.04 -37.62 16.74
CA PRO A 223 -1.40 -37.75 17.27
C PRO A 223 -1.50 -38.69 18.46
N ALA A 224 -0.78 -39.82 18.46
CA ALA A 224 -0.81 -40.78 19.55
C ALA A 224 -0.26 -40.20 20.86
N SER A 225 0.90 -39.52 20.78
CA SER A 225 1.48 -38.81 21.93
C SER A 225 0.56 -37.68 22.41
N ARG A 226 -0.04 -36.92 21.48
CA ARG A 226 -0.98 -35.85 21.83
C ARG A 226 -2.21 -36.37 22.56
N LEU A 227 -2.79 -37.48 22.10
CA LEU A 227 -3.91 -38.12 22.80
C LEU A 227 -3.53 -38.48 24.23
N ARG A 228 -2.47 -39.28 24.39
CA ARG A 228 -2.10 -39.91 25.67
C ARG A 228 -1.51 -38.96 26.72
N TYR A 229 -0.77 -37.95 26.29
CA TYR A 229 0.03 -37.12 27.21
C TYR A 229 -0.41 -35.67 27.27
N GLN A 230 -1.20 -35.19 26.29
CA GLN A 230 -1.56 -33.76 26.21
C GLN A 230 -3.07 -33.51 26.34
N LEU A 231 -3.92 -34.43 25.90
CA LEU A 231 -5.38 -34.23 25.87
C LEU A 231 -6.10 -34.99 26.98
N VAL A 232 -5.76 -36.27 27.16
CA VAL A 232 -6.31 -37.09 28.23
C VAL A 232 -5.70 -36.67 29.56
N MET A 233 -6.53 -36.54 30.60
CA MET A 233 -6.06 -36.21 31.96
C MET A 233 -5.88 -37.44 32.87
N ASP A 234 -6.53 -38.54 32.52
CA ASP A 234 -6.49 -39.83 33.22
C ASP A 234 -6.14 -40.93 32.21
N LEU A 235 -5.03 -41.64 32.39
CA LEU A 235 -4.57 -42.66 31.44
C LEU A 235 -5.56 -43.82 31.27
N GLU A 236 -6.49 -44.01 32.20
CA GLU A 236 -7.56 -45.01 32.11
C GLU A 236 -8.79 -44.50 31.35
N GLN A 237 -8.85 -43.20 31.01
CA GLN A 237 -9.94 -42.64 30.23
C GLN A 237 -10.08 -43.35 28.89
N ASN A 238 -11.31 -43.76 28.56
CA ASN A 238 -11.60 -44.39 27.29
C ASN A 238 -11.56 -43.35 26.16
N ALA A 239 -10.39 -43.24 25.53
CA ALA A 239 -10.13 -42.35 24.42
C ALA A 239 -9.45 -43.08 23.26
N GLN A 240 -9.93 -42.86 22.05
CA GLN A 240 -9.53 -43.58 20.84
C GLN A 240 -9.10 -42.63 19.73
N LEU A 241 -8.00 -42.95 19.07
CA LEU A 241 -7.61 -42.31 17.81
C LEU A 241 -8.34 -43.02 16.66
N LEU A 242 -9.34 -42.35 16.08
CA LEU A 242 -10.19 -42.93 15.03
C LEU A 242 -9.56 -42.83 13.64
N ARG A 243 -8.93 -41.69 13.34
CA ARG A 243 -8.37 -41.42 12.01
C ARG A 243 -7.15 -40.52 12.08
N VAL A 244 -6.21 -40.74 11.16
CA VAL A 244 -4.99 -39.96 10.97
C VAL A 244 -4.75 -39.75 9.48
N ILE A 245 -4.61 -38.49 9.06
CA ILE A 245 -4.28 -38.13 7.67
C ILE A 245 -2.90 -37.45 7.67
N PRO A 246 -1.90 -38.02 6.98
CA PRO A 246 -0.60 -37.37 6.83
C PRO A 246 -0.73 -36.13 5.95
N VAL A 247 -0.11 -35.05 6.39
CA VAL A 247 -0.07 -33.78 5.67
C VAL A 247 1.41 -33.36 5.52
N PRO A 248 1.84 -32.95 4.31
CA PRO A 248 3.25 -32.63 4.04
C PRO A 248 3.89 -31.64 5.00
N THR A 249 3.11 -30.68 5.52
CA THR A 249 3.59 -29.68 6.47
C THR A 249 2.56 -29.41 7.57
N GLY A 250 3.02 -29.05 8.77
CA GLY A 250 2.18 -28.55 9.86
C GLY A 250 1.33 -27.33 9.49
N HIS A 251 1.82 -26.47 8.60
CA HIS A 251 1.13 -25.30 8.07
C HIS A 251 -0.13 -25.72 7.32
N GLN A 252 0.01 -26.68 6.42
CA GLN A 252 -1.12 -27.23 5.68
C GLN A 252 -2.11 -27.89 6.64
N ALA A 253 -1.63 -28.63 7.64
CA ALA A 253 -2.49 -29.27 8.64
C ALA A 253 -3.32 -28.23 9.43
N ILE A 254 -2.70 -27.13 9.87
CA ILE A 254 -3.39 -26.00 10.54
C ILE A 254 -4.43 -25.37 9.62
N CYS A 255 -4.08 -25.10 8.36
CA CYS A 255 -4.99 -24.46 7.41
C CYS A 255 -6.21 -25.32 7.11
N TYR A 256 -6.03 -26.64 6.97
CA TYR A 256 -7.14 -27.58 6.79
C TYR A 256 -7.99 -27.70 8.05
N GLU A 257 -7.38 -27.82 9.22
CA GLU A 257 -8.06 -27.91 10.52
C GLU A 257 -8.93 -26.67 10.81
N LYS A 258 -8.39 -25.46 10.67
CA LYS A 258 -9.15 -24.22 10.89
C LYS A 258 -10.35 -24.11 9.97
N ARG A 259 -10.17 -24.48 8.69
CA ARG A 259 -11.25 -24.46 7.70
C ARG A 259 -12.33 -25.48 8.04
N LEU A 260 -11.92 -26.67 8.49
CA LEU A 260 -12.83 -27.71 8.93
C LEU A 260 -13.64 -27.23 10.14
N HIS A 261 -13.03 -26.63 11.17
CA HIS A 261 -13.77 -26.09 12.32
C HIS A 261 -14.74 -24.96 11.94
N VAL A 262 -14.34 -24.06 11.02
CA VAL A 262 -15.25 -23.04 10.49
C VAL A 262 -16.47 -23.68 9.81
N ASN A 263 -16.25 -24.70 8.98
CA ASN A 263 -17.34 -25.41 8.31
C ASN A 263 -18.24 -26.14 9.30
N LEU A 264 -17.67 -26.86 10.28
CA LEU A 264 -18.43 -27.59 11.29
C LEU A 264 -19.29 -26.65 12.14
N ARG A 265 -18.74 -25.52 12.62
CA ARG A 265 -19.52 -24.55 13.40
C ARG A 265 -20.64 -23.91 12.58
N LYS A 266 -20.42 -23.72 11.27
CA LYS A 266 -21.41 -23.16 10.36
C LYS A 266 -22.55 -24.15 10.05
N LEU A 267 -22.21 -25.42 9.81
CA LEU A 267 -23.18 -26.46 9.42
C LEU A 267 -23.87 -27.10 10.62
N PHE A 268 -23.16 -27.25 11.74
CA PHE A 268 -23.61 -27.96 12.94
C PHE A 268 -23.34 -27.14 14.21
N PRO A 269 -23.91 -25.92 14.34
CA PRO A 269 -23.65 -25.06 15.49
C PRO A 269 -24.03 -25.72 16.82
N GLY A 270 -25.13 -26.49 16.87
CA GLY A 270 -25.60 -27.19 18.07
C GLY A 270 -24.82 -28.46 18.42
N ALA A 271 -23.85 -28.86 17.60
CA ALA A 271 -23.04 -30.05 17.87
C ALA A 271 -21.78 -29.74 18.68
N VAL A 272 -21.44 -28.47 18.92
CA VAL A 272 -20.31 -28.07 19.76
C VAL A 272 -20.70 -28.29 21.22
N LEU A 273 -19.89 -29.05 21.97
CA LEU A 273 -20.13 -29.29 23.39
C LEU A 273 -19.74 -28.07 24.22
N ASP A 274 -20.52 -27.78 25.26
CA ASP A 274 -20.17 -26.74 26.22
C ASP A 274 -18.97 -27.20 27.08
N ARG A 275 -18.11 -26.25 27.47
CA ARG A 275 -16.93 -26.54 28.28
C ARG A 275 -17.29 -27.21 29.61
N ALA A 276 -18.41 -26.82 30.22
CA ALA A 276 -18.88 -27.39 31.47
C ALA A 276 -19.13 -28.90 31.38
N GLU A 277 -19.31 -29.45 30.17
CA GLU A 277 -19.56 -30.89 29.98
C GLU A 277 -18.30 -31.76 30.07
N PHE A 278 -17.11 -31.19 29.90
CA PHE A 278 -15.85 -31.96 29.80
C PHE A 278 -14.67 -31.34 30.56
N GLU A 279 -14.90 -30.23 31.27
CA GLU A 279 -13.89 -29.63 32.14
C GLU A 279 -13.46 -30.63 33.22
N GLY A 280 -12.16 -30.75 33.46
CA GLY A 280 -11.65 -31.75 34.39
C GLY A 280 -11.48 -33.16 33.80
N GLU A 281 -11.90 -33.40 32.55
CA GLU A 281 -11.72 -34.70 31.88
C GLU A 281 -10.82 -34.64 30.65
N VAL A 282 -11.01 -33.63 29.78
CA VAL A 282 -10.22 -33.46 28.55
C VAL A 282 -9.57 -32.08 28.54
N ARG A 283 -8.25 -32.04 28.36
CA ARG A 283 -7.43 -30.81 28.37
C ARG A 283 -7.53 -30.07 27.03
N VAL A 284 -8.68 -29.45 26.79
CA VAL A 284 -8.93 -28.58 25.63
C VAL A 284 -9.73 -27.34 26.04
N LEU A 285 -9.41 -26.19 25.43
CA LEU A 285 -10.10 -24.93 25.73
C LEU A 285 -11.46 -24.82 25.03
N SER A 286 -11.60 -25.44 23.86
CA SER A 286 -12.83 -25.53 23.07
C SER A 286 -12.67 -26.59 21.97
N GLU A 287 -13.73 -26.82 21.17
CA GLU A 287 -13.73 -27.69 19.97
C GLU A 287 -13.83 -29.20 20.22
N LEU A 288 -14.68 -29.60 21.18
CA LEU A 288 -15.26 -30.94 21.18
C LEU A 288 -16.64 -30.90 20.53
N TYR A 289 -16.96 -31.95 19.79
CA TYR A 289 -18.23 -32.13 19.11
C TYR A 289 -18.96 -33.36 19.62
N CYS A 290 -20.28 -33.34 19.56
CA CYS A 290 -21.11 -34.51 19.81
C CYS A 290 -20.79 -35.62 18.80
N ALA A 291 -20.82 -36.88 19.24
CA ALA A 291 -20.61 -38.03 18.36
C ALA A 291 -21.62 -38.14 17.20
N SER A 292 -22.79 -37.50 17.31
CA SER A 292 -23.80 -37.52 16.25
C SER A 292 -23.32 -36.93 14.93
N ILE A 293 -22.29 -36.05 14.95
CA ILE A 293 -21.73 -35.46 13.73
C ILE A 293 -20.42 -36.12 13.25
N GLU A 294 -20.06 -37.27 13.84
CA GLU A 294 -18.84 -37.99 13.46
C GLU A 294 -18.80 -38.39 11.98
N PRO A 295 -19.90 -38.89 11.35
CA PRO A 295 -19.92 -39.19 9.92
C PRO A 295 -19.59 -37.97 9.03
N GLU A 296 -20.09 -36.80 9.39
CA GLU A 296 -19.89 -35.55 8.66
C GLU A 296 -18.46 -35.03 8.81
N ILE A 297 -17.88 -35.20 9.99
CA ILE A 297 -16.45 -34.96 10.20
C ILE A 297 -15.62 -35.89 9.30
N MET A 298 -15.95 -37.18 9.25
CA MET A 298 -15.26 -38.15 8.41
C MET A 298 -15.32 -37.79 6.92
N ALA A 299 -16.47 -37.35 6.43
CA ALA A 299 -16.62 -36.89 5.05
C ALA A 299 -15.74 -35.66 4.73
N LEU A 300 -15.67 -34.68 5.65
CA LEU A 300 -14.78 -33.53 5.48
C LEU A 300 -13.29 -33.93 5.50
N LEU A 301 -12.94 -34.95 6.28
CA LEU A 301 -11.60 -35.52 6.30
C LEU A 301 -11.27 -36.28 5.00
N ASP A 302 -12.24 -36.96 4.39
CA ASP A 302 -12.08 -37.58 3.06
C ASP A 302 -11.72 -36.54 2.00
N ASP A 303 -12.42 -35.41 1.97
CA ASP A 303 -12.14 -34.31 1.04
C ASP A 303 -10.74 -33.73 1.22
N ILE A 304 -10.30 -33.58 2.48
CA ILE A 304 -8.94 -33.13 2.79
C ILE A 304 -7.91 -34.14 2.30
N GLU A 305 -8.11 -35.43 2.57
CA GLU A 305 -7.20 -36.48 2.15
C GLU A 305 -7.08 -36.55 0.62
N LEU A 306 -8.20 -36.46 -0.11
CA LEU A 306 -8.21 -36.39 -1.57
C LEU A 306 -7.44 -35.17 -2.09
N ARG A 307 -7.63 -34.00 -1.45
CA ARG A 307 -6.92 -32.77 -1.82
C ARG A 307 -5.42 -32.91 -1.57
N VAL A 308 -4.99 -33.43 -0.43
CA VAL A 308 -3.57 -33.67 -0.10
C VAL A 308 -2.94 -34.63 -1.12
N LYS A 309 -3.60 -35.75 -1.42
CA LYS A 309 -3.13 -36.73 -2.41
C LYS A 309 -3.00 -36.12 -3.81
N SER A 310 -3.98 -35.31 -4.24
CA SER A 310 -3.94 -34.68 -5.57
C SER A 310 -2.82 -33.64 -5.70
N LEU A 311 -2.59 -32.83 -4.67
CA LEU A 311 -1.49 -31.86 -4.63
C LEU A 311 -0.13 -32.56 -4.63
N ALA A 312 0.03 -33.63 -3.84
CA ALA A 312 1.25 -34.43 -3.81
C ALA A 312 1.55 -35.05 -5.19
N LYS A 313 0.54 -35.61 -5.87
CA LYS A 313 0.67 -36.13 -7.24
C LYS A 313 1.11 -35.04 -8.23
N ARG A 314 0.53 -33.84 -8.13
CA ARG A 314 0.87 -32.70 -9.01
C ARG A 314 2.31 -32.23 -8.77
N ALA A 315 2.72 -32.12 -7.52
CA ALA A 315 4.10 -31.77 -7.14
C ALA A 315 5.10 -32.79 -7.67
N ALA A 316 4.85 -34.09 -7.50
CA ALA A 316 5.70 -35.16 -8.03
C ALA A 316 5.81 -35.10 -9.56
N LYS A 317 4.72 -34.80 -10.27
CA LYS A 317 4.72 -34.64 -11.74
C LYS A 317 5.57 -33.45 -12.18
N LEU A 318 5.49 -32.32 -11.48
CA LEU A 318 6.30 -31.14 -11.77
C LEU A 318 7.78 -31.39 -11.52
N ALA A 319 8.13 -32.02 -10.39
CA ALA A 319 9.51 -32.39 -10.07
C ALA A 319 10.12 -33.31 -11.14
N ARG A 320 9.38 -34.33 -11.61
CA ARG A 320 9.81 -35.21 -12.70
C ARG A 320 10.06 -34.44 -14.01
N ARG A 321 9.19 -33.48 -14.35
CA ARG A 321 9.36 -32.64 -15.55
C ARG A 321 10.60 -31.74 -15.45
N SER A 322 10.83 -31.12 -14.29
CA SER A 322 12.03 -30.31 -14.06
C SER A 322 13.30 -31.14 -14.21
N ALA A 323 13.36 -32.30 -13.54
CA ALA A 323 14.51 -33.20 -13.61
C ALA A 323 14.80 -33.65 -15.06
N GLN A 324 13.75 -33.94 -15.85
CA GLN A 324 13.91 -34.26 -17.27
C GLN A 324 14.45 -33.08 -18.11
N GLN A 325 14.00 -31.86 -17.83
CA GLN A 325 14.51 -30.68 -18.52
C GLN A 325 15.97 -30.39 -18.17
N ASP A 326 16.33 -30.54 -16.90
CA ASP A 326 17.71 -30.35 -16.42
C ASP A 326 18.66 -31.40 -17.01
N ALA A 327 18.24 -32.67 -17.04
CA ALA A 327 18.99 -33.75 -17.70
C ALA A 327 19.20 -33.47 -19.20
N ARG A 328 18.18 -32.97 -19.91
CA ARG A 328 18.30 -32.56 -21.33
C ARG A 328 19.27 -31.39 -21.51
N ARG A 329 19.20 -30.37 -20.63
CA ARG A 329 20.12 -29.22 -20.67
C ARG A 329 21.57 -29.65 -20.41
N ALA A 330 21.79 -30.53 -19.44
CA ALA A 330 23.11 -31.08 -19.13
C ALA A 330 23.70 -31.87 -20.31
N SER A 331 22.90 -32.75 -20.94
CA SER A 331 23.29 -33.51 -22.13
C SER A 331 23.64 -32.58 -23.32
N ASN A 332 22.81 -31.57 -23.58
CA ASN A 332 23.08 -30.58 -24.63
C ASN A 332 24.38 -29.78 -24.37
N ARG A 333 24.66 -29.44 -23.11
CA ARG A 333 25.90 -28.75 -22.72
C ARG A 333 27.13 -29.64 -22.92
N GLN A 334 27.05 -30.93 -22.60
CA GLN A 334 28.12 -31.90 -22.86
C GLN A 334 28.37 -32.10 -24.36
N ARG A 335 27.31 -32.18 -25.17
CA ARG A 335 27.43 -32.31 -26.64
C ARG A 335 28.16 -31.11 -27.26
N ARG A 336 27.81 -29.89 -26.83
CA ARG A 336 28.47 -28.65 -27.29
C ARG A 336 29.96 -28.58 -26.90
N LYS A 337 30.32 -29.06 -25.70
CA LYS A 337 31.73 -29.14 -25.27
C LYS A 337 32.54 -30.12 -26.11
N ARG A 338 31.97 -31.28 -26.49
CA ARG A 338 32.65 -32.26 -27.35
C ARG A 338 32.86 -31.76 -28.78
N SER A 339 31.89 -31.04 -29.34
CA SER A 339 32.01 -30.47 -30.70
C SER A 339 32.92 -29.24 -30.79
N GLY A 340 33.23 -28.58 -29.67
CA GLY A 340 34.18 -27.45 -29.63
C GLY A 340 35.65 -27.84 -29.35
N GLY A 341 35.90 -29.09 -28.95
CA GLY A 341 37.25 -29.56 -28.57
C GLY A 341 38.09 -30.13 -29.73
N SER A 342 37.52 -30.31 -30.92
CA SER A 342 38.20 -30.98 -32.04
C SER A 342 38.91 -30.01 -33.02
N ALA A 343 39.09 -28.74 -32.64
CA ALA A 343 39.67 -27.70 -33.50
C ALA A 343 41.10 -27.26 -33.11
N LYS A 344 41.82 -28.05 -32.30
CA LYS A 344 43.26 -27.83 -32.04
C LYS A 344 44.02 -29.16 -31.90
N ALA A 345 44.43 -29.71 -33.03
CA ALA A 345 45.64 -30.51 -33.17
C ALA A 345 46.04 -30.40 -34.65
N GLY A 346 46.89 -29.41 -34.92
CA GLY A 346 47.74 -29.40 -36.10
C GLY A 346 49.01 -30.19 -35.83
#